data_AF-A0A161MLU5-F1
#
_entry.id   AF-A0A161MLU5-F1
#
_cell.length_a   1.000
_cell.length_b   1.000
_cell.length_c   1.000
_cell.angle_alpha   90.00
_cell.angle_beta   90.00
_cell.angle_gamma   90.00
#
_symmetry.space_group_name_H-M   'P 1'
#
loop_
_entity.id
_entity.type
_entity.pdbx_description
1 polymer ?
#
loop_
_entity_poly.entity_id
_entity_poly.type
_entity_poly.pdbx_seq_one_letter_code
_entity_poly.pdbx_strand_id
1 'polypeptide(L)'
;LNINPSWEYNIHFPIKRGELNIHSGVGGSLTAVLADLECIWSWVIQNKLQIPLQDLKNYRAVLVVPDIYNRQYLRELTTLLLQMGFSSCFLLQDHVGATFGAGLGTACVVDCGHSKTSVSCVEDGISHPATRVRLPYGGGDITQCLYWLLNKSSFPYKECNPLNPLDALLL
;
A
#
# COMPACT_ATOMS: atom_id res chain seq x y z
N LEU A 1 -1.41 -7.46 -17.44
CA LEU A 1 0.01 -7.84 -17.32
C LEU A 1 0.43 -8.49 -18.65
N ASN A 2 1.45 -7.98 -19.34
CA ASN A 2 1.95 -8.60 -20.58
C ASN A 2 2.87 -9.79 -20.26
N ILE A 3 2.35 -10.79 -19.56
CA ILE A 3 3.04 -12.06 -19.29
C ILE A 3 2.30 -13.17 -20.02
N ASN A 4 3.04 -14.17 -20.48
CA ASN A 4 2.45 -15.32 -21.16
C ASN A 4 1.53 -16.08 -20.19
N PRO A 5 0.24 -16.28 -20.52
CA PRO A 5 -0.69 -17.03 -19.66
C PRO A 5 -0.24 -18.47 -19.38
N SER A 6 0.64 -19.04 -20.21
CA SER A 6 1.14 -20.40 -20.04
C SER A 6 2.28 -20.53 -19.01
N TRP A 7 2.77 -19.43 -18.44
CA TRP A 7 3.81 -19.47 -17.42
C TRP A 7 3.22 -19.72 -16.04
N GLU A 8 3.91 -20.54 -15.25
CA GLU A 8 3.63 -20.67 -13.82
C GLU A 8 4.24 -19.49 -13.08
N TYR A 9 3.40 -18.65 -12.49
CA TYR A 9 3.82 -17.52 -11.66
C TYR A 9 2.93 -17.40 -10.43
N ASN A 10 3.52 -16.88 -9.35
CA ASN A 10 2.79 -16.50 -8.16
C ASN A 10 2.54 -14.99 -8.17
N ILE A 11 1.38 -14.55 -7.70
CA ILE A 11 1.05 -13.13 -7.51
C ILE A 11 1.16 -12.82 -6.03
N HIS A 12 2.04 -11.89 -5.67
CA HIS A 12 2.21 -11.42 -4.31
C HIS A 12 1.79 -9.96 -4.19
N PHE A 13 1.13 -9.63 -3.08
CA PHE A 13 0.80 -8.26 -2.69
C PHE A 13 1.55 -7.97 -1.39
N PRO A 14 2.70 -7.26 -1.43
CA PRO A 14 3.55 -7.09 -0.25
C PRO A 14 2.89 -6.27 0.87
N ILE A 15 1.87 -5.48 0.54
CA ILE A 15 1.09 -4.69 1.49
C ILE A 15 -0.37 -5.13 1.42
N LYS A 16 -0.98 -5.39 2.57
CA LYS A 16 -2.39 -5.74 2.71
C LYS A 16 -2.97 -5.08 3.95
N ARG A 17 -4.15 -4.45 3.82
CA ARG A 17 -4.84 -3.74 4.91
C ARG A 17 -3.97 -2.69 5.62
N GLY A 18 -3.06 -2.06 4.86
CA GLY A 18 -2.15 -1.01 5.35
C GLY A 18 -0.91 -1.51 6.09
N GLU A 19 -0.64 -2.82 6.11
CA GLU A 19 0.55 -3.40 6.74
C GLU A 19 1.28 -4.36 5.80
N LEU A 20 2.49 -4.81 6.20
CA LEU A 20 3.21 -5.86 5.50
C LEU A 20 2.38 -7.14 5.49
N ASN A 21 2.23 -7.76 4.31
CA ASN A 21 1.36 -8.92 4.11
C ASN A 21 2.08 -10.23 4.51
N ILE A 22 2.24 -10.45 5.82
CA ILE A 22 2.89 -11.64 6.37
C ILE A 22 1.91 -12.81 6.48
N HIS A 23 2.28 -13.98 5.97
CA HIS A 23 1.49 -15.21 6.05
C HIS A 23 2.34 -16.49 5.86
N SER A 24 1.73 -17.66 6.08
CA SER A 24 2.42 -18.96 5.98
C SER A 24 2.62 -19.48 4.54
N GLY A 25 1.88 -18.95 3.57
CA GLY A 25 2.02 -19.30 2.16
C GLY A 25 3.29 -18.74 1.49
N VAL A 26 3.51 -19.13 0.22
CA VAL A 26 4.63 -18.65 -0.61
C VAL A 26 4.63 -17.12 -0.68
N GLY A 27 5.80 -16.51 -0.49
CA GLY A 27 5.97 -15.05 -0.47
C GLY A 27 5.59 -14.36 0.85
N GLY A 28 5.08 -15.10 1.85
CA GLY A 28 4.55 -14.51 3.07
C GLY A 28 5.54 -14.28 4.21
N SER A 29 6.81 -14.67 4.08
CA SER A 29 7.82 -14.36 5.10
C SER A 29 8.19 -12.88 5.07
N LEU A 30 8.65 -12.34 6.20
CA LEU A 30 9.09 -10.94 6.27
C LEU A 30 10.19 -10.61 5.25
N THR A 31 11.16 -11.51 5.09
CA THR A 31 12.23 -11.35 4.11
C THR A 31 11.72 -11.38 2.66
N ALA A 32 10.76 -12.26 2.35
CA ALA A 32 10.17 -12.33 1.02
C ALA A 32 9.36 -11.06 0.70
N VAL A 33 8.54 -10.57 1.64
CA VAL A 33 7.78 -9.33 1.48
C VAL A 33 8.69 -8.12 1.28
N LEU A 34 9.80 -8.02 2.01
CA LEU A 34 10.77 -6.94 1.85
C LEU A 34 11.50 -7.02 0.50
N ALA A 35 11.86 -8.23 0.05
CA ALA A 35 12.45 -8.44 -1.27
C ALA A 35 11.48 -8.07 -2.41
N ASP A 36 10.20 -8.41 -2.27
CA ASP A 36 9.16 -8.02 -3.23
C ASP A 36 9.01 -6.48 -3.27
N LEU A 37 9.01 -5.81 -2.11
CA LEU A 37 9.00 -4.34 -2.04
C LEU A 37 10.23 -3.72 -2.69
N GLU A 38 11.43 -4.23 -2.40
CA GLU A 38 12.68 -3.78 -3.00
C GLU A 38 12.63 -3.89 -4.52
N CYS A 39 12.17 -5.03 -5.04
CA CYS A 39 12.04 -5.28 -6.47
C CYS A 39 11.07 -4.29 -7.13
N ILE A 40 9.87 -4.10 -6.54
CA ILE A 40 8.85 -3.17 -7.05
C ILE A 40 9.39 -1.74 -7.04
N TRP A 41 9.94 -1.29 -5.91
CA TRP A 41 10.45 0.08 -5.78
C TRP A 41 11.65 0.34 -6.69
N SER A 42 12.61 -0.60 -6.76
CA SER A 42 13.76 -0.51 -7.66
C SER A 42 13.31 -0.40 -9.12
N TRP A 43 12.33 -1.22 -9.52
CA TRP A 43 11.79 -1.18 -10.87
C TRP A 43 11.14 0.18 -11.17
N VAL A 44 10.34 0.73 -10.26
CA VAL A 44 9.71 2.06 -10.45
C VAL A 44 10.78 3.16 -10.54
N ILE A 45 11.76 3.15 -9.64
CA ILE A 45 12.85 4.14 -9.61
C ILE A 45 13.63 4.12 -10.94
N GLN A 46 14.02 2.95 -11.43
CA GLN A 46 14.79 2.83 -12.67
C GLN A 46 13.94 3.13 -13.91
N ASN A 47 12.74 2.55 -14.01
CA ASN A 47 11.98 2.52 -15.26
C ASN A 47 10.96 3.66 -15.37
N LYS A 48 10.49 4.21 -14.25
CA LYS A 48 9.52 5.32 -14.25
C LYS A 48 10.18 6.64 -13.90
N LEU A 49 11.07 6.67 -12.92
CA LEU A 49 11.79 7.89 -12.54
C LEU A 49 13.10 8.08 -13.30
N GLN A 50 13.57 7.06 -14.02
CA GLN A 50 14.83 7.11 -14.81
C GLN A 50 16.05 7.43 -13.94
N ILE A 51 16.06 6.94 -12.70
CA ILE A 51 17.16 7.10 -11.75
C ILE A 51 17.93 5.78 -11.65
N PRO A 52 19.22 5.73 -12.02
CA PRO A 52 20.06 4.56 -11.77
C PRO A 52 20.18 4.28 -10.26
N LEU A 53 20.03 3.02 -9.84
CA LEU A 53 20.06 2.67 -8.41
C LEU A 53 21.38 3.05 -7.72
N GLN A 54 22.49 3.00 -8.45
CA GLN A 54 23.81 3.43 -7.96
C GLN A 54 23.88 4.92 -7.55
N ASP A 55 22.94 5.74 -8.05
CA ASP A 55 22.87 7.16 -7.75
C ASP A 55 21.98 7.45 -6.54
N LEU A 56 21.31 6.45 -5.94
CA LEU A 56 20.45 6.63 -4.77
C LEU A 56 21.17 7.27 -3.57
N LYS A 57 22.50 7.13 -3.48
CA LYS A 57 23.34 7.82 -2.49
C LYS A 57 23.23 9.35 -2.54
N ASN A 58 22.81 9.90 -3.67
CA ASN A 58 22.58 11.33 -3.85
C ASN A 58 21.15 11.76 -3.46
N TYR A 59 20.27 10.80 -3.15
CA TYR A 59 18.87 11.01 -2.82
C TYR A 59 18.58 10.68 -1.35
N ARG A 60 17.45 11.20 -0.87
CA ARG A 60 16.88 10.93 0.45
C ARG A 60 15.47 10.39 0.25
N ALA A 61 15.10 9.34 0.99
CA ALA A 61 13.77 8.77 0.94
C ALA A 61 12.85 9.45 1.96
N VAL A 62 11.63 9.78 1.57
CA VAL A 62 10.54 10.11 2.51
C VAL A 62 9.56 8.95 2.45
N LEU A 63 9.54 8.13 3.49
CA LEU A 63 8.65 6.98 3.59
C LEU A 63 7.36 7.41 4.29
N VAL A 64 6.26 7.39 3.54
CA VAL A 64 4.92 7.64 4.09
C VAL A 64 4.48 6.37 4.83
N VAL A 65 4.09 6.52 6.09
CA VAL A 65 3.73 5.42 7.00
C VAL A 65 2.32 5.61 7.55
N PRO A 66 1.59 4.53 7.88
CA PRO A 66 0.27 4.66 8.47
C PRO A 66 0.28 5.34 9.85
N ASP A 67 -0.79 6.04 10.20
CA ASP A 67 -1.03 6.64 11.51
C ASP A 67 -0.92 5.64 12.70
N ILE A 68 -1.40 4.42 12.52
CA ILE A 68 -1.25 3.26 13.42
C ILE A 68 -0.24 2.30 12.79
N TYR A 69 0.90 2.09 13.42
CA TYR A 69 2.02 1.37 12.79
C TYR A 69 2.66 0.34 13.70
N ASN A 70 3.20 -0.71 13.08
CA ASN A 70 4.08 -1.66 13.75
C ASN A 70 5.53 -1.14 13.71
N ARG A 71 6.09 -0.84 14.89
CA ARG A 71 7.46 -0.31 15.02
C ARG A 71 8.53 -1.24 14.43
N GLN A 72 8.34 -2.56 14.52
CA GLN A 72 9.27 -3.51 13.93
C GLN A 72 9.28 -3.37 12.41
N TYR A 73 8.10 -3.30 11.77
CA TYR A 73 8.01 -3.16 10.32
C TYR A 73 8.59 -1.82 9.84
N LEU A 74 8.37 -0.73 10.57
CA LEU A 74 9.00 0.56 10.22
C LEU A 74 10.52 0.49 10.27
N ARG A 75 11.09 -0.21 11.25
CA ARG A 75 12.54 -0.42 11.33
C ARG A 75 13.05 -1.18 10.11
N GLU A 76 12.40 -2.29 9.76
CA GLU A 76 12.82 -3.09 8.60
C GLU A 76 12.71 -2.31 7.28
N LEU A 77 11.64 -1.54 7.08
CA LEU A 77 11.47 -0.70 5.88
C LEU A 77 12.51 0.42 5.81
N THR A 78 12.86 1.01 6.97
CA THR A 78 13.91 2.03 7.04
C THR A 78 15.27 1.42 6.70
N THR A 79 15.60 0.26 7.27
CA THR A 79 16.82 -0.48 6.95
C THR A 79 16.87 -0.83 5.46
N LEU A 80 15.76 -1.30 4.89
CA LEU A 80 15.66 -1.61 3.46
C LEU A 80 16.00 -0.41 2.59
N LEU A 81 15.41 0.76 2.84
CA LEU A 81 15.71 1.97 2.06
C LEU A 81 17.17 2.40 2.16
N LEU A 82 17.80 2.25 3.33
CA LEU A 82 19.23 2.52 3.48
C LEU A 82 20.09 1.48 2.75
N GLN A 83 19.70 0.20 2.75
CA GLN A 83 20.38 -0.87 2.01
C GLN A 83 20.27 -0.70 0.50
N MET A 84 19.14 -0.18 0.00
CA MET A 84 18.97 0.20 -1.40
C MET A 84 19.91 1.35 -1.82
N GLY A 85 20.51 2.07 -0.86
CA GLY A 85 21.54 3.07 -1.11
C GLY A 85 21.09 4.52 -0.91
N PHE A 86 19.87 4.79 -0.41
CA PHE A 86 19.47 6.15 -0.04
C PHE A 86 20.36 6.70 1.09
N SER A 87 20.75 7.97 1.00
CA SER A 87 21.61 8.62 2.02
C SER A 87 20.93 8.77 3.38
N SER A 88 19.61 8.94 3.40
CA SER A 88 18.80 9.02 4.62
C SER A 88 17.34 8.68 4.32
N CYS A 89 16.60 8.32 5.36
CA CYS A 89 15.16 8.09 5.31
C CYS A 89 14.45 8.96 6.37
N PHE A 90 13.37 9.63 5.97
CA PHE A 90 12.47 10.37 6.85
C PHE A 90 11.09 9.70 6.85
N LEU A 91 10.52 9.49 8.04
CA LEU A 91 9.20 8.88 8.18
C LEU A 91 8.13 9.99 8.29
N LEU A 92 7.11 9.93 7.45
CA LEU A 92 5.99 10.86 7.46
C LEU A 92 4.68 10.09 7.66
N GLN A 93 3.89 10.43 8.69
CA GLN A 93 2.58 9.80 8.85
C GLN A 93 1.64 10.23 7.72
N ASP A 94 0.89 9.30 7.16
CA ASP A 94 -0.03 9.49 6.03
C ASP A 94 -1.05 10.61 6.28
N HIS A 95 -1.72 10.61 7.44
CA HIS A 95 -2.70 11.64 7.79
C HIS A 95 -2.06 13.02 7.96
N VAL A 96 -0.84 13.10 8.51
CA VAL A 96 -0.08 14.36 8.59
C VAL A 96 0.30 14.85 7.19
N GLY A 97 0.81 13.95 6.34
CA GLY A 97 1.10 14.24 4.95
C GLY A 97 -0.13 14.74 4.17
N ALA A 98 -1.32 14.17 4.45
CA ALA A 98 -2.58 14.63 3.88
C ALA A 98 -2.91 16.08 4.28
N THR A 99 -2.72 16.46 5.55
CA THR A 99 -2.93 17.85 5.99
C THR A 99 -1.94 18.83 5.35
N PHE A 100 -0.69 18.43 5.18
CA PHE A 100 0.30 19.23 4.45
C PHE A 100 -0.10 19.40 2.98
N GLY A 101 -0.54 18.32 2.32
CA GLY A 101 -1.02 18.37 0.94
C GLY A 101 -2.27 19.23 0.75
N ALA A 102 -3.14 19.30 1.78
CA ALA A 102 -4.34 20.13 1.77
C ALA A 102 -4.12 21.57 2.25
N GLY A 103 -2.95 21.89 2.81
CA GLY A 103 -2.67 23.21 3.39
C GLY A 103 -3.47 23.52 4.65
N LEU A 104 -3.84 22.51 5.43
CA LEU A 104 -4.65 22.65 6.64
C LEU A 104 -3.77 22.47 7.89
N GLY A 105 -3.81 23.44 8.81
CA GLY A 105 -3.13 23.32 10.11
C GLY A 105 -3.82 22.35 11.07
N THR A 106 -5.15 22.21 10.96
CA THR A 106 -5.95 21.30 11.78
C THR A 106 -7.04 20.66 10.94
N ALA A 107 -7.19 19.35 11.02
CA ALA A 107 -8.25 18.61 10.32
C ALA A 107 -8.53 17.25 10.96
N CYS A 108 -9.75 16.75 10.81
CA CYS A 108 -10.03 15.32 10.93
C CYS A 108 -9.82 14.68 9.56
N VAL A 109 -8.80 13.83 9.44
CA VAL A 109 -8.48 13.14 8.18
C VAL A 109 -9.18 11.79 8.17
N VAL A 110 -9.86 11.50 7.07
CA VAL A 110 -10.48 10.20 6.78
C VAL A 110 -9.87 9.67 5.48
N ASP A 111 -9.02 8.64 5.59
CA ASP A 111 -8.41 7.96 4.45
C ASP A 111 -9.16 6.67 4.14
N CYS A 112 -9.96 6.69 3.07
CA CYS A 112 -10.73 5.55 2.57
C CYS A 112 -9.94 4.79 1.50
N GLY A 113 -9.12 3.82 1.93
CA GLY A 113 -8.33 2.98 1.03
C GLY A 113 -9.08 1.78 0.46
N HIS A 114 -8.38 0.92 -0.29
CA HIS A 114 -8.96 -0.30 -0.86
C HIS A 114 -9.31 -1.36 0.20
N SER A 115 -8.42 -1.62 1.17
CA SER A 115 -8.60 -2.71 2.16
C SER A 115 -8.64 -2.25 3.62
N LYS A 116 -8.53 -0.94 3.85
CA LYS A 116 -8.62 -0.30 5.15
C LYS A 116 -9.16 1.12 5.00
N THR A 117 -9.83 1.59 6.03
CA THR A 117 -10.18 3.00 6.22
C THR A 117 -9.56 3.46 7.53
N SER A 118 -8.89 4.60 7.55
CA SER A 118 -8.29 5.17 8.76
C SER A 118 -8.79 6.59 9.03
N VAL A 119 -8.89 6.94 10.31
CA VAL A 119 -9.38 8.24 10.77
C VAL A 119 -8.45 8.76 11.86
N SER A 120 -8.04 10.02 11.79
CA SER A 120 -7.41 10.70 12.93
C SER A 120 -7.55 12.21 12.85
N CYS A 121 -7.61 12.87 14.00
CA CYS A 121 -7.43 14.32 14.08
C CYS A 121 -5.93 14.66 14.03
N VAL A 122 -5.60 15.58 13.13
CA VAL A 122 -4.26 16.17 12.99
C VAL A 122 -4.34 17.64 13.37
N GLU A 123 -3.38 18.10 14.16
CA GLU A 123 -3.23 19.48 14.59
C GLU A 123 -1.74 19.83 14.58
N ASP A 124 -1.38 20.93 13.92
CA ASP A 124 -0.01 21.45 13.82
C ASP A 124 1.03 20.38 13.42
N GLY A 125 0.66 19.53 12.47
CA GLY A 125 1.50 18.44 11.96
C GLY A 125 1.59 17.20 12.87
N ILE A 126 0.72 17.09 13.88
CA ILE A 126 0.69 15.97 14.83
C ILE A 126 -0.64 15.23 14.70
N SER A 127 -0.61 13.94 14.35
CA SER A 127 -1.78 13.05 14.47
C SER A 127 -1.96 12.63 15.93
N HIS A 128 -3.09 13.00 16.55
CA HIS A 128 -3.36 12.74 17.97
C HIS A 128 -3.68 11.26 18.22
N PRO A 129 -2.86 10.50 19.00
CA PRO A 129 -3.03 9.05 19.16
C PRO A 129 -4.42 8.63 19.67
N ALA A 130 -5.02 9.40 20.57
CA ALA A 130 -6.34 9.11 21.14
C ALA A 130 -7.49 9.19 20.12
N THR A 131 -7.24 9.80 18.96
CA THR A 131 -8.24 9.98 17.89
C THR A 131 -8.09 8.98 16.75
N ARG A 132 -7.03 8.15 16.76
CA ARG A 132 -6.72 7.24 15.67
C ARG A 132 -7.66 6.05 15.69
N VAL A 133 -8.34 5.82 14.57
CA VAL A 133 -9.24 4.69 14.35
C VAL A 133 -8.86 4.01 13.05
N ARG A 134 -8.78 2.68 13.06
CA ARG A 134 -8.58 1.86 11.86
C ARG A 134 -9.74 0.88 11.72
N LEU A 135 -10.38 0.93 10.56
CA LEU A 135 -11.48 0.06 10.19
C LEU A 135 -11.00 -0.93 9.14
N PRO A 136 -11.26 -2.24 9.32
CA PRO A 136 -10.76 -3.29 8.43
C PRO A 136 -11.65 -3.47 7.20
N TYR A 137 -12.05 -2.36 6.57
CA TYR A 137 -12.80 -2.37 5.31
C TYR A 137 -12.48 -1.13 4.47
N GLY A 138 -12.71 -1.22 3.17
CA GLY A 138 -12.51 -0.14 2.22
C GLY A 138 -13.19 -0.39 0.88
N GLY A 139 -12.66 0.23 -0.17
CA GLY A 139 -13.21 0.13 -1.53
C GLY A 139 -13.31 -1.30 -2.06
N GLY A 140 -12.40 -2.20 -1.70
CA GLY A 140 -12.43 -3.61 -2.08
C GLY A 140 -13.64 -4.35 -1.50
N ASP A 141 -14.03 -4.06 -0.26
CA ASP A 141 -15.23 -4.64 0.35
C ASP A 141 -16.51 -4.10 -0.32
N ILE A 142 -16.51 -2.82 -0.71
CA ILE A 142 -17.59 -2.21 -1.50
C ILE A 142 -17.70 -2.88 -2.87
N THR A 143 -16.59 -3.07 -3.57
CA THR A 143 -16.52 -3.78 -4.85
C THR A 143 -17.07 -5.21 -4.73
N GLN A 144 -16.71 -5.94 -3.68
CA GLN A 144 -17.24 -7.30 -3.46
C GLN A 144 -18.75 -7.30 -3.15
N CYS A 145 -19.22 -6.31 -2.38
CA CYS A 145 -20.64 -6.12 -2.12
C CYS A 145 -21.42 -5.83 -3.42
N LEU A 146 -20.88 -4.94 -4.26
CA LEU A 146 -21.48 -4.62 -5.56
C LEU A 146 -21.53 -5.85 -6.47
N TYR A 147 -20.43 -6.59 -6.59
CA TYR A 147 -20.39 -7.85 -7.33
C TYR A 147 -21.48 -8.82 -6.88
N TRP A 148 -21.65 -8.98 -5.56
CA TRP A 148 -22.71 -9.81 -5.00
C TRP A 148 -24.12 -9.32 -5.37
N LEU A 149 -24.38 -8.01 -5.30
CA LEU A 149 -25.66 -7.40 -5.68
C LEU A 149 -25.97 -7.56 -7.17
N LEU A 150 -24.97 -7.41 -8.03
CA LEU A 150 -25.09 -7.60 -9.48
C LEU A 150 -25.48 -9.05 -9.80
N ASN A 151 -24.84 -10.02 -9.15
CA ASN A 151 -25.19 -11.43 -9.29
C ASN A 151 -26.64 -11.72 -8.87
N LYS A 152 -27.14 -11.07 -7.81
CA LYS A 152 -28.54 -11.18 -7.36
C LYS A 152 -29.54 -10.50 -8.30
N SER A 153 -29.11 -9.45 -9.00
CA SER A 153 -29.94 -8.66 -9.92
C SER A 153 -29.94 -9.19 -11.35
N SER A 154 -29.49 -10.43 -11.56
CA SER A 154 -29.38 -11.06 -12.88
C SER A 154 -28.46 -10.31 -13.85
N PHE A 155 -27.38 -9.69 -13.37
CA PHE A 155 -26.41 -8.99 -14.21
C PHE A 155 -25.92 -9.87 -15.39
N PRO A 156 -25.83 -9.34 -16.63
CA PRO A 156 -25.63 -10.18 -17.83
C PRO A 156 -24.32 -10.96 -17.86
N TYR A 157 -23.25 -10.44 -17.25
CA TYR A 157 -21.95 -11.11 -17.26
C TYR A 157 -21.86 -12.18 -16.16
N LYS A 158 -22.21 -13.42 -16.51
CA LYS A 158 -22.32 -14.55 -15.57
C LYS A 158 -21.01 -15.21 -15.19
N GLU A 159 -19.98 -15.05 -16.02
CA GLU A 159 -18.68 -15.71 -15.84
C GLU A 159 -17.67 -14.82 -15.10
N CYS A 160 -18.10 -13.66 -14.62
CA CYS A 160 -17.26 -12.73 -13.88
C CYS A 160 -16.56 -13.44 -12.71
N ASN A 161 -15.24 -13.49 -12.75
CA ASN A 161 -14.43 -14.13 -11.73
C ASN A 161 -13.55 -13.08 -11.04
N PRO A 162 -13.79 -12.74 -9.76
CA PRO A 162 -12.97 -11.74 -9.06
C PRO A 162 -11.50 -12.16 -8.87
N LEU A 163 -11.14 -13.43 -9.13
CA LEU A 163 -9.75 -13.89 -9.17
C LEU A 163 -9.07 -13.60 -10.53
N ASN A 164 -9.84 -13.32 -11.58
CA ASN A 164 -9.34 -12.88 -12.86
C ASN A 164 -9.03 -11.37 -12.79
N PRO A 165 -7.79 -10.92 -13.05
CA PRO A 165 -7.41 -9.51 -12.97
C PRO A 165 -8.22 -8.59 -13.89
N LEU A 166 -8.67 -9.07 -15.05
CA LEU A 166 -9.47 -8.25 -15.98
C LEU A 166 -10.87 -8.00 -15.42
N ASP A 167 -11.49 -9.03 -14.85
CA ASP A 167 -12.81 -8.93 -14.23
C ASP A 167 -12.73 -8.08 -12.95
N ALA A 168 -11.68 -8.28 -12.15
CA ALA A 168 -11.43 -7.50 -10.94
C ALA A 168 -11.15 -6.00 -11.21
N LEU A 169 -10.75 -5.63 -12.43
CA LEU A 169 -10.51 -4.23 -12.80
C LEU A 169 -11.79 -3.53 -13.31
N LEU A 170 -12.77 -4.32 -13.75
CA LEU A 170 -14.08 -3.85 -14.23
C LEU A 170 -15.14 -3.81 -13.12
N LEU A 171 -14.83 -4.37 -11.95
CA LEU A 171 -15.62 -4.34 -10.71
C LEU A 171 -15.15 -3.21 -9.78
#